data_AF-W4S8W8-F1
#
_entry.id   AF-W4S8W8-F1
#
_cell.length_a   1.000
_cell.length_b   1.000
_cell.length_c   1.000
_cell.angle_alpha   90.00
_cell.angle_beta   90.00
_cell.angle_gamma   90.00
#
_symmetry.space_group_name_H-M   'P 1'
#
loop_
_entity.id
_entity.type
_entity.pdbx_description
1 polymer ?
#
loop_
_entity_poly.entity_id
_entity_poly.type
_entity_poly.pdbx_seq_one_letter_code
_entity_poly.pdbx_strand_id
1 'polypeptide(L)' 'MWRCDVLPAPGATIAGRYSTGPGGKGFNQAVAAARAGARTHFLCALGDDAGGALARSLAAHDALR' A
#
# COMPACT_ATOMS: atom_id res chain seq x y z
N MET A 1 1.19 8.69 0.24
CA MET A 1 1.67 9.22 1.52
C MET A 1 2.50 10.47 1.26
N TRP A 2 2.13 11.58 1.89
CA TRP A 2 2.93 12.81 1.89
C TRP A 2 3.96 12.76 3.02
N ARG A 3 5.16 13.25 2.74
CA ARG A 3 6.21 13.50 3.73
C ARG A 3 6.56 14.99 3.68
N CYS A 4 6.51 15.62 4.84
CA CYS A 4 6.88 17.02 5.04
C CYS A 4 7.93 17.07 6.15
N ASP A 5 8.77 18.10 6.16
CA ASP A 5 9.82 18.24 7.17
C ASP A 5 9.23 18.61 8.55
N VAL A 6 8.00 19.13 8.58
CA VAL A 6 7.20 19.40 9.79
C VAL A 6 5.73 19.04 9.56
N LEU A 7 4.98 18.79 10.63
CA LEU A 7 3.52 18.64 10.56
C LEU A 7 2.85 19.99 10.27
N PRO A 8 1.86 20.04 9.35
CA PRO A 8 1.16 21.28 9.06
C PRO A 8 0.29 21.70 10.25
N ALA A 9 0.34 22.99 10.60
CA ALA A 9 -0.64 23.59 11.49
C ALA A 9 -2.04 23.64 10.82
N PRO A 10 -3.14 23.73 11.57
CA PRO A 10 -4.47 23.90 10.99
C PRO A 10 -4.52 25.09 10.02
N GLY A 11 -4.97 24.85 8.79
CA GLY A 11 -5.07 25.87 7.73
C GLY A 11 -3.77 26.18 6.99
N ALA A 12 -2.62 25.62 7.39
CA ALA A 12 -1.36 25.84 6.69
C ALA A 12 -1.28 25.10 5.35
N THR A 13 -0.68 25.74 4.35
CA THR A 13 -0.25 25.11 3.09
C THR A 13 1.27 24.99 3.10
N ILE A 14 1.80 23.77 2.96
CA ILE A 14 3.25 23.50 2.98
C ILE A 14 3.63 22.60 1.79
N ALA A 15 4.87 22.76 1.32
CA ALA A 15 5.45 21.85 0.33
C ALA A 15 5.80 20.50 0.97
N GLY A 16 5.83 19.45 0.15
CA GLY A 16 6.18 18.10 0.60
C GLY A 16 6.59 17.19 -0.55
N ARG A 17 7.07 16.00 -0.19
CA ARG A 17 7.38 14.92 -1.13
C ARG A 17 6.26 13.89 -1.08
N TYR A 18 5.76 13.50 -2.26
CA TYR A 18 4.73 12.48 -2.37
C TYR A 18 5.33 11.15 -2.81
N SER A 19 4.89 10.07 -2.18
CA SER A 19 5.13 8.70 -2.64
C SER A 19 3.86 7.89 -2.47
N THR A 20 3.55 7.03 -3.44
CA THR A 20 2.37 6.16 -3.41
C THR A 20 2.75 4.69 -3.34
N GLY A 21 1.81 3.85 -2.92
CA GLY A 21 1.94 2.41 -2.85
C GLY A 21 0.64 1.78 -2.36
N PRO A 22 0.46 0.46 -2.54
CA PRO A 22 -0.70 -0.27 -2.04
C PRO A 22 -0.80 -0.19 -0.50
N GLY A 23 -2.01 -0.32 0.03
CA GLY A 23 -2.25 -0.31 1.47
C GLY A 23 -3.50 -1.09 1.84
N GLY A 24 -4.02 -0.82 3.03
CA GLY A 24 -5.16 -1.55 3.61
C GLY A 24 -4.69 -2.61 4.60
N LYS A 25 -5.36 -2.69 5.76
CA LYS A 25 -4.93 -3.55 6.87
C LYS A 25 -4.82 -5.02 6.44
N GLY A 26 -5.82 -5.55 5.72
CA GLY A 26 -5.83 -6.93 5.24
C GLY A 26 -4.70 -7.21 4.25
N PHE A 27 -4.52 -6.34 3.26
CA PHE A 27 -3.45 -6.48 2.27
C PHE A 27 -2.07 -6.44 2.92
N ASN A 28 -1.83 -5.50 3.85
CA ASN A 28 -0.57 -5.40 4.59
C ASN A 28 -0.28 -6.66 5.41
N GLN A 29 -1.29 -7.23 6.08
CA GLN A 29 -1.14 -8.47 6.83
C GLN A 29 -0.82 -9.66 5.92
N ALA A 30 -1.51 -9.77 4.78
CA ALA A 30 -1.30 -10.86 3.84
C ALA A 30 0.10 -10.82 3.21
N VAL A 31 0.55 -9.64 2.80
CA VAL A 31 1.92 -9.43 2.30
C VAL A 31 2.95 -9.76 3.38
N ALA A 32 2.73 -9.32 4.62
CA ALA A 32 3.65 -9.62 5.73
C ALA A 32 3.74 -11.14 6.00
N ALA A 33 2.60 -11.85 5.97
CA ALA A 33 2.57 -13.30 6.14
C ALA A 33 3.31 -14.04 5.00
N ALA A 34 3.08 -13.65 3.75
CA ALA A 34 3.76 -14.24 2.59
C ALA A 34 5.29 -14.01 2.66
N ARG A 35 5.72 -12.79 3.00
CA ARG A 35 7.14 -12.44 3.19
C ARG A 35 7.80 -13.17 4.36
N ALA A 36 7.03 -13.52 5.38
CA ALA A 36 7.49 -14.36 6.48
C ALA A 36 7.58 -15.85 6.12
N GLY A 37 7.24 -16.24 4.89
CA GLY A 37 7.32 -17.62 4.38
C GLY A 37 6.06 -18.46 4.59
N ALA A 38 4.98 -17.87 5.09
CA ALA A 38 3.71 -18.58 5.19
C ALA A 38 3.10 -18.80 3.79
N ARG A 39 2.45 -19.95 3.59
CA ARG A 39 1.57 -20.13 2.42
C ARG A 39 0.34 -19.27 2.64
N THR A 40 0.23 -18.17 1.88
CA THR A 40 -0.84 -17.18 2.07
C THR A 40 -1.69 -17.06 0.82
N HIS A 41 -3.01 -17.09 1.02
CA HIS A 41 -4.00 -16.71 0.03
C HIS A 41 -4.73 -15.46 0.52
N PHE A 42 -4.94 -14.47 -0.35
CA PHE A 42 -5.61 -13.24 0.01
C PHE A 42 -6.80 -12.92 -0.89
N LEU A 43 -8.00 -13.15 -0.36
CA LEU A 43 -9.24 -12.78 -1.03
C LEU A 43 -9.56 -11.30 -0.75
N CYS A 44 -9.59 -10.48 -1.80
CA CYS A 44 -9.97 -9.09 -1.71
C CYS A 44 -10.64 -8.58 -2.99
N ALA A 45 -11.30 -7.43 -2.90
CA ALA A 45 -11.79 -6.70 -4.06
C ALA A 45 -10.76 -5.62 -4.44
N LEU A 46 -10.44 -5.55 -5.74
CA LEU A 46 -9.60 -4.49 -6.32
C LEU A 46 -10.40 -3.79 -7.42
N GLY A 47 -10.28 -2.46 -7.47
CA GLY A 47 -10.78 -1.67 -8.60
C GLY A 47 -9.96 -1.90 -9.87
N ASP A 48 -10.50 -1.44 -11.00
CA ASP A 48 -9.82 -1.40 -12.29
C ASP A 48 -9.21 -0.02 -12.56
N ASP A 49 -8.36 0.41 -11.63
CA ASP A 49 -7.66 1.70 -11.67
C ASP A 49 -6.16 1.53 -11.37
N ALA A 50 -5.41 2.63 -11.40
CA ALA A 50 -3.98 2.62 -11.13
C ALA A 50 -3.64 2.08 -9.73
N GLY A 51 -4.50 2.30 -8.73
CA GLY A 51 -4.33 1.74 -7.39
C GLY A 51 -4.49 0.23 -7.37
N GLY A 52 -5.54 -0.27 -8.05
CA GLY A 52 -5.76 -1.70 -8.27
C GLY A 52 -4.59 -2.36 -9.00
N ALA A 53 -4.06 -1.72 -10.05
CA ALA A 53 -2.90 -2.21 -10.79
C ALA A 53 -1.63 -2.30 -9.90
N LEU A 54 -1.36 -1.27 -9.08
CA LEU A 54 -0.25 -1.29 -8.13
C LEU A 54 -0.39 -2.42 -7.10
N ALA A 55 -1.60 -2.65 -6.57
CA ALA A 55 -1.86 -3.72 -5.62
C ALA A 55 -1.63 -5.10 -6.24
N ARG A 56 -2.09 -5.34 -7.48
CA ARG A 56 -1.83 -6.59 -8.22
C ARG A 56 -0.35 -6.81 -8.46
N SER A 57 0.37 -5.76 -8.88
CA SER A 57 1.81 -5.84 -9.13
C SER A 57 2.60 -6.21 -7.86
N LEU A 58 2.25 -5.61 -6.72
CA LEU A 58 2.93 -5.92 -5.45
C LEU A 58 2.59 -7.32 -4.95
N ALA A 59 1.33 -7.75 -5.06
CA ALA A 59 0.92 -9.11 -4.71
C ALA A 59 1.68 -10.15 -5.54
N ALA A 60 1.81 -9.94 -6.85
CA ALA A 60 2.57 -10.83 -7.73
C ALA A 60 4.06 -10.92 -7.35
N HIS A 61 4.68 -9.78 -7.02
CA HIS A 61 6.07 -9.74 -6.55
C HIS A 61 6.29 -10.54 -5.27
N ASP A 62 5.37 -10.43 -4.30
CA ASP A 62 5.46 -11.12 -3.02
C ASP A 62 4.88 -12.55 -3.06
N ALA A 63 4.62 -13.09 -4.26
CA ALA A 63 4.01 -14.41 -4.50
C ALA A 63 2.70 -14.64 -3.73
N LEU A 64 1.97 -13.56 -3.44
CA LEU A 64 0.68 -13.61 -2.79
C LEU A 64 -0.38 -14.04 -3.81
N ARG A 65 -1.07 -15.14 -3.51
CA ARG A 65 -2.09 -15.72 -4.38
C ARG A 65 -3.50 -15.31 -4.02
#